data_AF-A0A9X4KFV8-F1
#
_entry.id   AF-A0A9X4KFV8-F1
#
_cell.length_a   1.000
_cell.length_b   1.000
_cell.length_c   1.000
_cell.angle_alpha   90.00
_cell.angle_beta   90.00
_cell.angle_gamma   90.00
#
_symmetry.space_group_name_H-M   'P 1'
#
loop_
_entity.id
_entity.type
_entity.pdbx_description
1 polymer ?
#
loop_
_entity_poly.entity_id
_entity_poly.type
_entity_poly.pdbx_seq_one_letter_code
_entity_poly.pdbx_strand_id
1 'polypeptide(L)'
;MTPLAATLWSGIFGLAFMLPFNIQQFTLVDATPAFWAAMIYIGVGATVVASFLWNIGVKRIGGTHAGIFLNLNPVFTALLAYLLLDERMNAPQWIGTTVVIGGMLLFSTTPKRRSRLSA
;
A
#
# COMPACT_ATOMS: atom_id res chain seq x y z
N MET A 1 -13.92 15.23 3.29
CA MET A 1 -14.56 14.02 2.73
C MET A 1 -14.27 12.86 3.67
N THR A 2 -15.23 11.98 3.95
CA THR A 2 -14.92 10.78 4.75
C THR A 2 -13.93 9.91 3.99
N PRO A 3 -12.95 9.28 4.67
CA PRO A 3 -11.97 8.41 4.03
C PRO A 3 -12.59 7.34 3.14
N LEU A 4 -13.71 6.77 3.59
CA LEU A 4 -14.47 5.78 2.84
C LEU A 4 -15.01 6.32 1.51
N ALA A 5 -15.54 7.55 1.50
CA ALA A 5 -16.02 8.18 0.27
C ALA A 5 -14.88 8.42 -0.73
N ALA A 6 -13.67 8.77 -0.25
CA ALA A 6 -12.51 8.94 -1.11
C ALA A 6 -12.08 7.61 -1.77
N THR A 7 -12.02 6.52 -0.98
CA THR A 7 -11.72 5.18 -1.52
C THR A 7 -12.78 4.73 -2.53
N LEU A 8 -14.07 4.92 -2.22
CA LEU A 8 -15.18 4.59 -3.13
C LEU A 8 -15.09 5.34 -4.45
N TRP A 9 -14.90 6.67 -4.41
CA TRP A 9 -14.79 7.46 -5.63
C TRP A 9 -13.56 7.06 -6.44
N SER A 10 -12.41 6.84 -5.81
CA SER A 10 -11.21 6.38 -6.52
C SER A 10 -11.42 5.03 -7.21
N GLY A 11 -12.15 4.11 -6.58
CA GLY A 11 -12.49 2.81 -7.16
C GLY A 11 -13.45 2.94 -8.35
N ILE A 12 -14.50 3.75 -8.22
CA ILE A 12 -15.47 4.01 -9.31
C ILE A 12 -14.77 4.64 -10.51
N PHE A 13 -13.97 5.69 -10.28
CA PHE A 13 -13.22 6.35 -11.35
C PHE A 13 -12.19 5.41 -11.97
N GLY A 14 -11.45 4.65 -11.17
CA GLY A 14 -10.48 3.68 -11.66
C GLY A 14 -11.13 2.61 -12.55
N LEU A 15 -12.28 2.07 -12.12
CA LEU A 15 -13.03 1.06 -12.87
C LEU A 15 -13.60 1.65 -14.17
N ALA A 16 -14.23 2.82 -14.11
CA ALA A 16 -14.76 3.52 -15.28
C ALA A 16 -13.65 3.84 -16.30
N PHE A 17 -12.46 4.21 -15.82
CA PHE A 17 -11.32 4.50 -16.67
C PHE A 17 -10.70 3.24 -17.26
N MET A 18 -10.56 2.15 -16.50
CA MET A 18 -9.95 0.90 -17.00
C MET A 18 -10.87 0.07 -17.91
N LEU A 19 -12.19 0.16 -17.72
CA LEU A 19 -13.20 -0.56 -18.52
C LEU A 19 -13.02 -0.43 -20.05
N PRO A 20 -12.89 0.78 -20.64
CA PRO A 20 -12.75 0.91 -22.09
C PRO A 20 -11.46 0.30 -22.63
N PHE A 21 -10.39 0.22 -21.83
CA PHE A 21 -9.13 -0.40 -22.25
C PHE A 21 -9.16 -1.94 -22.14
N ASN A 22 -9.95 -2.50 -21.23
CA ASN A 22 -10.00 -3.94 -20.98
C ASN A 22 -11.22 -4.66 -21.60
N ILE A 23 -12.20 -3.93 -22.14
CA ILE A 23 -13.46 -4.52 -22.65
C ILE A 23 -13.25 -5.62 -23.70
N GLN A 24 -12.24 -5.48 -24.57
CA GLN A 24 -11.96 -6.46 -25.63
C GLN A 24 -11.20 -7.70 -25.12
N GLN A 25 -10.55 -7.60 -23.97
CA GLN A 25 -9.72 -8.65 -23.37
C GLN A 25 -10.37 -9.28 -22.14
N PHE A 26 -11.59 -8.85 -21.79
CA PHE A 26 -12.30 -9.32 -20.61
C PHE A 26 -12.82 -10.74 -20.81
N THR A 27 -11.95 -11.71 -20.57
CA THR A 27 -12.30 -13.13 -20.52
C THR A 27 -12.04 -13.62 -19.10
N LEU A 28 -13.09 -14.10 -18.43
CA LEU A 28 -12.96 -14.73 -17.12
C LEU A 28 -12.48 -16.16 -17.34
N VAL A 29 -11.17 -16.36 -17.25
CA VAL A 29 -10.53 -17.68 -17.29
C VAL A 29 -10.31 -18.14 -15.84
N ASP A 30 -10.70 -19.37 -15.52
CA ASP A 30 -10.47 -20.00 -14.20
C ASP A 30 -11.02 -19.22 -13.00
N ALA A 31 -12.30 -18.83 -13.07
CA ALA A 31 -13.06 -18.20 -11.97
C ALA A 31 -13.36 -19.18 -10.81
N THR A 32 -12.30 -19.71 -10.21
CA THR A 32 -12.36 -20.63 -9.08
C THR A 32 -12.86 -19.93 -7.80
N PRO A 33 -13.34 -20.68 -6.79
CA PRO A 33 -13.67 -20.09 -5.48
C PRO A 33 -12.50 -19.34 -4.84
N ALA A 34 -11.27 -19.79 -5.08
CA ALA A 34 -10.05 -19.13 -4.61
C ALA A 34 -9.85 -17.74 -5.27
N PHE A 35 -10.13 -17.62 -6.58
CA PHE A 35 -10.08 -16.35 -7.29
C PHE A 35 -11.05 -15.33 -6.67
N TRP A 36 -12.31 -15.73 -6.43
CA TRP A 36 -13.30 -14.86 -5.81
C TRP A 36 -12.93 -14.48 -4.37
N ALA A 37 -12.40 -15.42 -3.59
CA ALA A 37 -11.90 -15.13 -2.24
C ALA A 37 -10.76 -14.11 -2.26
N ALA A 38 -9.81 -14.24 -3.19
CA ALA A 38 -8.72 -13.27 -3.36
C ALA A 38 -9.24 -11.89 -3.80
N MET A 39 -10.18 -11.83 -4.73
CA MET A 39 -10.82 -10.59 -5.17
C MET A 39 -11.52 -9.86 -4.01
N ILE A 40 -12.29 -10.59 -3.19
CA ILE A 40 -12.94 -10.05 -2.00
C ILE A 40 -11.90 -9.58 -0.98
N TYR A 41 -10.84 -10.35 -0.75
CA TYR A 41 -9.78 -9.98 0.17
C TYR A 41 -9.08 -8.68 -0.24
N ILE A 42 -8.72 -8.52 -1.52
CA ILE A 42 -8.07 -7.30 -2.02
C ILE A 42 -9.02 -6.10 -1.93
N GLY A 43 -10.28 -6.27 -2.35
CA GLY A 43 -11.27 -5.20 -2.34
C GLY A 43 -11.68 -4.75 -0.92
N VAL A 44 -12.01 -5.69 -0.04
CA VAL A 44 -12.51 -5.37 1.30
C VAL A 44 -11.36 -5.26 2.30
N GLY A 45 -10.52 -6.29 2.42
CA GLY A 45 -9.46 -6.36 3.40
C GLY A 45 -8.32 -5.38 3.10
N ALA A 46 -7.66 -5.58 1.96
CA ALA A 46 -6.47 -4.79 1.62
C ALA A 46 -6.79 -3.33 1.26
N THR A 47 -7.99 -3.04 0.75
CA THR A 47 -8.36 -1.68 0.34
C THR A 47 -9.22 -0.98 1.38
N VAL A 48 -10.46 -1.42 1.61
CA VAL A 48 -11.41 -0.70 2.48
C VAL A 48 -10.95 -0.70 3.94
N VAL A 49 -10.68 -1.87 4.52
CA VAL A 49 -10.29 -2.01 5.93
C VAL A 49 -8.93 -1.36 6.18
N ALA A 50 -7.93 -1.61 5.33
CA ALA A 50 -6.61 -1.00 5.48
C ALA A 50 -6.67 0.53 5.35
N SER A 51 -7.41 1.07 4.38
CA SER A 51 -7.60 2.53 4.24
C SER A 51 -8.29 3.11 5.46
N PHE A 52 -9.30 2.43 6.00
CA PHE A 52 -10.00 2.88 7.20
C PHE A 52 -9.07 2.94 8.42
N LEU A 53 -8.31 1.87 8.67
CA LEU A 53 -7.33 1.80 9.76
C LEU A 53 -6.22 2.85 9.58
N TRP A 54 -5.73 3.03 8.36
CA TRP A 54 -4.73 4.04 8.02
C TRP A 54 -5.23 5.45 8.39
N ASN A 55 -6.45 5.77 7.99
CA ASN A 55 -7.04 7.09 8.27
C ASN A 55 -7.28 7.30 9.77
N ILE A 56 -7.65 6.25 10.53
CA ILE A 56 -7.71 6.32 11.99
C ILE A 56 -6.33 6.60 12.57
N GLY A 57 -5.29 5.90 12.11
CA GLY A 57 -3.91 6.13 12.52
C GLY A 57 -3.48 7.56 12.27
N VAL A 58 -3.63 8.04 11.03
CA VAL A 58 -3.35 9.44 10.63
C VAL A 58 -4.10 10.43 11.53
N LYS A 59 -5.36 10.19 11.85
CA LYS A 59 -6.16 11.07 12.72
C LYS A 59 -5.64 11.09 14.18
N ARG A 60 -5.06 9.98 14.66
CA ARG A 60 -4.54 9.87 16.04
C ARG A 60 -3.13 10.42 16.21
N ILE A 61 -2.21 10.13 15.29
CA ILE A 61 -0.78 10.50 15.42
C ILE A 61 -0.36 11.65 14.50
N GLY A 62 -1.27 12.13 13.64
CA GLY A 62 -1.01 13.19 12.66
C GLY A 62 -0.29 12.66 11.41
N GLY A 63 -0.51 13.34 10.27
CA GLY A 63 0.00 12.90 8.96
C GLY A 63 1.52 12.77 8.89
N THR A 64 2.27 13.58 9.63
CA THR A 64 3.73 13.51 9.58
C THR A 64 4.29 12.27 10.30
N HIS A 65 3.73 11.89 11.45
CA HIS A 65 4.16 10.66 12.12
C HIS A 65 3.63 9.43 11.40
N ALA A 66 2.39 9.47 10.92
CA ALA A 66 1.84 8.42 10.08
C ALA A 66 2.70 8.19 8.84
N GLY A 67 3.11 9.23 8.12
CA GLY A 67 3.97 9.12 6.93
C GLY A 67 5.28 8.36 7.16
N ILE A 68 5.84 8.39 8.39
CA ILE A 68 7.04 7.61 8.71
C ILE A 68 6.75 6.10 8.69
N PHE A 69 5.54 5.67 9.09
CA PHE A 69 5.14 4.26 9.02
C PHE A 69 5.03 3.74 7.58
N LEU A 70 4.77 4.59 6.59
CA LEU A 70 4.80 4.16 5.18
C LEU A 70 6.19 3.70 4.74
N ASN A 71 7.24 4.21 5.39
CA ASN A 71 8.60 3.74 5.09
C ASN A 71 8.82 2.29 5.55
N LEU A 72 8.07 1.81 6.56
CA LEU A 72 8.13 0.41 7.00
C LEU A 72 7.40 -0.54 6.05
N ASN A 73 6.54 -0.03 5.17
CA ASN A 73 5.78 -0.84 4.22
C ASN A 73 6.67 -1.80 3.40
N PRO A 74 7.77 -1.36 2.74
CA PRO A 74 8.67 -2.28 2.04
C PRO A 74 9.30 -3.36 2.92
N VAL A 75 9.56 -3.07 4.21
CA VAL A 75 10.11 -4.05 5.15
C VAL A 75 9.09 -5.14 5.45
N PHE A 76 7.85 -4.75 5.77
CA PHE A 76 6.77 -5.70 6.01
C PHE A 76 6.40 -6.47 4.74
N THR A 77 6.37 -5.82 3.57
CA THR A 77 6.12 -6.49 2.29
C THR A 77 7.16 -7.58 2.01
N ALA A 78 8.47 -7.27 2.15
CA ALA A 78 9.52 -8.27 1.94
C ALA A 78 9.45 -9.43 2.94
N LEU A 79 9.22 -9.11 4.23
CA LEU A 79 9.08 -10.11 5.28
C LEU A 79 7.89 -11.03 5.05
N LEU A 80 6.71 -10.47 4.71
CA LEU A 80 5.51 -11.25 4.46
C LEU A 80 5.59 -12.04 3.16
N ALA A 81 6.25 -11.53 2.12
CA ALA A 81 6.50 -12.29 0.88
C ALA A 81 7.35 -13.53 1.17
N TYR A 82 8.43 -13.39 1.94
CA TYR A 82 9.27 -14.53 2.34
C TYR A 82 8.51 -15.53 3.22
N LEU A 83 7.73 -15.06 4.21
CA LEU A 83 7.05 -15.93 5.18
C LEU A 83 5.75 -16.57 4.67
N LEU A 84 4.95 -15.86 3.88
CA LEU A 84 3.62 -16.31 3.46
C LEU A 84 3.58 -16.88 2.05
N LEU A 85 4.41 -16.36 1.14
CA LEU A 85 4.44 -16.79 -0.26
C LEU A 85 5.56 -17.81 -0.53
N ASP A 86 6.42 -18.10 0.45
CA ASP A 86 7.60 -18.96 0.33
C ASP A 86 8.51 -18.53 -0.85
N GLU A 87 8.50 -17.23 -1.19
CA GLU A 87 9.33 -16.69 -2.26
C GLU A 87 10.80 -16.75 -1.84
N ARG A 88 11.57 -17.59 -2.53
CA ARG A 88 13.03 -17.63 -2.39
C ARG A 88 13.62 -16.37 -2.99
N MET A 89 13.95 -15.42 -2.12
CA MET A 89 14.56 -14.16 -2.51
C MET A 89 15.94 -14.40 -3.15
N ASN A 90 16.05 -14.08 -4.44
CA ASN A 90 17.31 -14.15 -5.18
C ASN A 90 18.24 -12.99 -4.80
N ALA A 91 19.54 -13.10 -5.09
CA ALA A 91 20.53 -12.08 -4.73
C ALA A 91 20.16 -10.64 -5.15
N PRO A 92 19.57 -10.37 -6.34
CA PRO A 92 19.13 -9.03 -6.71
C PRO A 92 17.99 -8.50 -5.83
N GLN A 93 17.07 -9.36 -5.37
CA GLN A 93 15.97 -8.97 -4.50
C GLN A 93 16.50 -8.58 -3.11
N TRP A 94 17.47 -9.34 -2.57
CA TRP A 94 18.14 -8.98 -1.32
C TRP A 94 18.88 -7.65 -1.39
N ILE A 95 19.55 -7.36 -2.50
CA ILE A 95 20.19 -6.06 -2.74
C ILE A 95 19.14 -4.95 -2.77
N GLY A 96 18.06 -5.14 -3.54
CA GLY A 96 16.95 -4.18 -3.60
C GLY A 96 16.33 -3.89 -2.22
N THR A 97 16.03 -4.93 -1.45
CA THR A 97 15.50 -4.81 -0.09
C THR A 97 16.47 -4.06 0.82
N THR A 98 17.77 -4.35 0.74
CA THR A 98 18.79 -3.66 1.55
C THR A 98 18.89 -2.17 1.18
N VAL A 99 18.84 -1.83 -0.11
CA VAL A 99 18.86 -0.44 -0.59
C VAL A 99 17.63 0.32 -0.11
N VAL A 100 16.43 -0.28 -0.20
CA VAL A 100 15.19 0.35 0.25
C VAL A 100 15.21 0.57 1.77
N ILE A 101 15.64 -0.42 2.54
CA ILE A 101 15.80 -0.29 4.00
C ILE A 101 16.82 0.80 4.34
N GLY A 102 17.97 0.82 3.66
CA GLY A 102 19.00 1.83 3.86
C GLY A 102 18.51 3.25 3.57
N GLY A 103 17.83 3.45 2.43
CA GLY A 103 17.22 4.73 2.06
C GLY A 103 16.16 5.19 3.07
N MET A 104 15.33 4.26 3.55
CA MET A 104 14.37 4.52 4.63
C MET A 104 15.06 5.01 5.90
N LEU A 105 16.10 4.30 6.36
CA LEU A 105 16.77 4.63 7.61
C LEU A 105 17.38 6.03 7.54
N LEU A 106 18.06 6.34 6.44
CA LEU A 106 18.62 7.67 6.18
C LEU A 106 17.55 8.77 6.22
N PHE A 107 16.42 8.55 5.54
CA PHE A 107 15.31 9.50 5.53
C PHE A 107 14.74 9.72 6.93
N SER A 108 14.55 8.64 7.70
CA SER A 108 14.00 8.72 9.05
C SER A 108 14.91 9.46 10.05
N THR A 109 16.23 9.36 9.88
CA THR A 109 17.23 10.01 10.75
C THR A 109 17.54 11.45 10.38
N THR A 110 17.08 11.93 9.22
CA THR A 110 17.36 13.30 8.78
C THR A 110 16.60 14.28 9.68
N PRO A 111 17.29 15.19 10.42
CA PRO A 111 16.64 16.09 11.34
C PRO A 111 15.62 16.96 10.60
N LYS A 112 14.35 16.94 11.04
CA LYS A 112 13.35 17.91 10.60
C LYS A 112 13.92 19.30 10.88
N ARG A 113 14.33 20.01 9.82
CA ARG A 113 14.77 21.41 9.90
C ARG A 113 13.54 22.22 10.33
N ARG A 114 13.37 22.38 11.64
CA ARG A 114 12.27 23.11 12.28
C ARG A 114 12.32 24.53 11.70
N SER A 115 11.36 24.88 10.85
CA SER A 115 11.23 26.23 10.32
C SER A 115 10.94 27.17 11.49
N ARG A 116 12.00 27.75 12.05
CA ARG A 116 11.95 28.88 12.98
C ARG A 116 11.65 30.14 12.17
N LEU A 117 10.40 30.35 11.77
CA LEU A 117 9.84 31.61 11.25
C LEU A 117 8.34 31.50 11.55
N SER A 118 7.68 32.32 12.37
CA SER A 118 7.87 33.74 12.70
C SER A 118 7.33 34.04 14.10
N ALA A 119 8.11 34.85 14.84
CA ALA A 119 7.64 35.67 15.96
C ALA A 119 6.77 36.83 15.45
#